data_AF-A0A2G9QKU7-F1
#
_entry.id   AF-A0A2G9QKU7-F1
#
_cell.length_a   1.000
_cell.length_b   1.000
_cell.length_c   1.000
_cell.angle_alpha   90.00
_cell.angle_beta   90.00
_cell.angle_gamma   90.00
#
_symmetry.space_group_name_H-M   'P 1'
#
loop_
_entity.id
_entity.type
_entity.pdbx_description
1 polymer ?
#
loop_
_entity_poly.entity_id
_entity_poly.type
_entity_poly.pdbx_seq_one_letter_code
_entity_poly.pdbx_strand_id
1 'polypeptide(L)'
;MSFITGNGVCKCRKCICFSNFSGSACDCSKDNSTCMASNGQLCNGRGRCVCGRCKCEDPKLHEQKCENETSQTTLGVCVKHKECVQCRAFHKGEKQEGCDTQCAHFKLTIVDSRDELPQSGQKDTLTVKECTEKDVDDCWFYYTYSINSSSEVHVHVVREPECLSGPDIVPIVAGVVAAIVLIGLALLLIWKLLMIIHDRREFAKFEKEKMNAKWDA
;
A
#
# COMPACT_ATOMS: atom_id res chain seq x y z
N MET A 1 29.26 -27.19 -36.06
CA MET A 1 29.52 -25.77 -35.70
C MET A 1 29.70 -25.69 -34.19
N SER A 2 30.76 -25.04 -33.72
CA SER A 2 31.04 -24.83 -32.29
C SER A 2 31.03 -23.34 -32.03
N PHE A 3 30.32 -22.88 -31.00
CA PHE A 3 30.27 -21.45 -30.68
C PHE A 3 30.64 -21.24 -29.22
N ILE A 4 31.32 -20.12 -28.96
CA ILE A 4 31.76 -19.72 -27.64
C ILE A 4 30.62 -18.94 -27.00
N THR A 5 30.13 -19.47 -25.88
CA THR A 5 29.31 -18.71 -24.93
C THR A 5 30.27 -17.97 -24.00
N GLY A 6 29.89 -16.82 -23.43
CA GLY A 6 30.80 -16.03 -22.58
C GLY A 6 31.48 -16.83 -21.45
N ASN A 7 30.91 -17.97 -21.06
CA ASN A 7 31.34 -18.81 -19.95
C ASN A 7 31.73 -20.25 -20.34
N GLY A 8 31.82 -20.58 -21.65
CA GLY A 8 32.21 -21.92 -22.10
C GLY A 8 32.11 -22.14 -23.62
N VAL A 9 32.50 -23.32 -24.09
CA VAL A 9 32.49 -23.69 -25.51
C VAL A 9 31.45 -24.79 -25.77
N CYS A 10 30.46 -24.52 -26.61
CA CYS A 10 29.38 -25.47 -26.91
C CYS A 10 29.61 -26.16 -28.26
N LYS A 11 29.56 -27.51 -28.25
CA LYS A 11 29.68 -28.37 -29.43
C LYS A 11 28.55 -29.40 -29.43
N CYS A 12 27.81 -29.52 -30.54
CA CYS A 12 26.77 -30.54 -30.73
C CYS A 12 25.82 -30.72 -29.52
N ARG A 13 25.15 -29.63 -29.11
CA ARG A 13 24.23 -29.54 -27.95
C ARG A 13 24.85 -29.81 -26.57
N LYS A 14 26.15 -30.05 -26.47
CA LYS A 14 26.88 -30.20 -25.20
C LYS A 14 27.83 -29.03 -24.99
N CYS A 15 27.71 -28.36 -23.85
CA CYS A 15 28.59 -27.25 -23.48
C CYS A 15 29.71 -27.73 -22.54
N ILE A 16 30.94 -27.29 -22.83
CA ILE A 16 32.12 -27.49 -21.99
C ILE A 16 32.40 -26.15 -21.30
N CYS A 17 32.08 -26.09 -20.00
CA CYS A 17 32.18 -24.87 -19.22
C CYS A 17 33.61 -24.57 -18.78
N PHE A 18 33.93 -23.28 -18.63
CA PHE A 18 35.16 -22.86 -17.99
C PHE A 18 35.15 -23.20 -16.49
N SER A 19 36.33 -23.23 -15.85
CA SER A 19 36.54 -23.77 -14.49
C SER A 19 35.49 -23.33 -13.46
N ASN A 20 35.10 -22.05 -13.51
CA ASN A 20 34.20 -21.40 -12.55
C ASN A 20 32.72 -21.42 -12.93
N PHE A 21 32.33 -22.14 -13.99
CA PHE A 21 30.95 -22.21 -14.46
C PHE A 21 30.47 -23.66 -14.57
N SER A 22 29.15 -23.84 -14.46
CA SER A 22 28.45 -25.11 -14.49
C SER A 22 27.07 -24.96 -15.13
N GLY A 23 26.35 -26.07 -15.28
CA GLY A 23 25.05 -26.11 -15.95
C GLY A 23 25.17 -26.55 -17.41
N SER A 24 24.04 -26.96 -18.00
CA SER A 24 23.98 -27.42 -19.39
C SER A 24 24.35 -26.32 -20.40
N ALA A 25 24.22 -25.05 -19.99
CA ALA A 25 24.54 -23.87 -20.78
C ALA A 25 25.70 -23.04 -20.19
N CYS A 26 26.40 -23.53 -19.15
CA CYS A 26 27.47 -22.79 -18.47
C CYS A 26 27.01 -21.44 -17.88
N ASP A 27 25.76 -21.37 -17.48
CA ASP A 27 25.06 -20.20 -16.93
C ASP A 27 25.21 -20.07 -15.41
N CYS A 28 25.57 -21.17 -14.73
CA CYS A 28 25.66 -21.22 -13.28
C CYS A 28 27.09 -20.98 -12.81
N SER A 29 27.34 -19.80 -12.22
CA SER A 29 28.63 -19.51 -11.56
C SER A 29 28.82 -20.41 -10.34
N LYS A 30 30.01 -20.99 -10.21
CA LYS A 30 30.47 -21.72 -9.03
C LYS A 30 31.10 -20.80 -7.97
N ASP A 31 31.24 -19.52 -8.28
CA ASP A 31 31.73 -18.56 -7.32
C ASP A 31 30.63 -18.25 -6.28
N ASN A 32 31.01 -18.37 -5.01
CA ASN A 32 30.14 -18.13 -3.87
C ASN A 32 30.38 -16.75 -3.24
N SER A 33 31.29 -15.94 -3.79
CA SER A 33 31.60 -14.59 -3.31
C SER A 33 30.34 -13.70 -3.19
N THR A 34 29.43 -13.77 -4.16
CA THR A 34 28.17 -13.00 -4.15
C THR A 34 27.19 -13.44 -3.06
N CYS A 35 27.30 -14.68 -2.59
CA CYS A 35 26.46 -15.25 -1.53
C CYS A 35 27.05 -15.09 -0.13
N MET A 36 28.26 -14.53 0.00
CA MET A 36 28.92 -14.36 1.29
C MET A 36 28.29 -13.19 2.04
N ALA A 37 27.78 -13.46 3.24
CA ALA A 37 27.20 -12.46 4.11
C ALA A 37 28.25 -11.77 5.00
N SER A 38 27.88 -10.65 5.62
CA SER A 38 28.76 -9.84 6.46
C SER A 38 29.29 -10.57 7.70
N ASN A 39 28.58 -11.63 8.12
CA ASN A 39 29.01 -12.53 9.20
C ASN A 39 30.02 -13.61 8.75
N GLY A 40 30.46 -13.59 7.49
CA GLY A 40 31.39 -14.56 6.92
C GLY A 40 30.75 -15.91 6.57
N GLN A 41 29.44 -16.07 6.70
CA GLN A 41 28.71 -17.29 6.34
C GLN A 41 28.04 -17.15 4.97
N LEU A 42 27.92 -18.25 4.24
CA LEU A 42 27.16 -18.28 2.99
C LEU A 42 25.66 -18.19 3.29
N CYS A 43 24.97 -17.23 2.68
CA CYS A 43 23.53 -17.01 2.86
C CYS A 43 23.12 -16.95 4.35
N ASN A 44 23.96 -16.32 5.19
CA ASN A 44 23.79 -16.21 6.64
C ASN A 44 23.57 -17.56 7.38
N GLY A 45 23.97 -18.68 6.80
CA GLY A 45 23.73 -20.02 7.35
C GLY A 45 22.26 -20.46 7.32
N ARG A 46 21.39 -19.73 6.61
CA ARG A 46 19.92 -19.95 6.53
C ARG A 46 19.44 -20.37 5.14
N GLY A 47 20.38 -20.67 4.26
CA GLY A 47 20.10 -21.06 2.89
C GLY A 47 21.33 -21.65 2.22
N ARG A 48 21.16 -21.98 0.94
CA ARG A 48 22.23 -22.54 0.09
C ARG A 48 22.51 -21.60 -1.07
N CYS A 49 23.78 -21.34 -1.36
CA CYS A 49 24.15 -20.59 -2.54
C CYS A 49 24.02 -21.49 -3.77
N VAL A 50 23.22 -21.07 -4.75
CA VAL A 50 22.99 -21.75 -6.01
C VAL A 50 23.19 -20.74 -7.13
N CYS A 51 24.21 -20.95 -7.97
CA CYS A 51 24.54 -20.09 -9.11
C CYS A 51 24.76 -18.61 -8.73
N GLY A 52 25.41 -18.36 -7.60
CA GLY A 52 25.67 -17.01 -7.10
C GLY A 52 24.46 -16.30 -6.47
N ARG A 53 23.34 -17.02 -6.25
CA ARG A 53 22.15 -16.52 -5.54
C ARG A 53 21.81 -17.40 -4.34
N CYS A 54 21.32 -16.80 -3.27
CA CYS A 54 20.90 -17.55 -2.09
C CYS A 54 19.49 -18.13 -2.27
N LYS A 55 19.35 -19.43 -2.02
CA LYS A 55 18.07 -20.13 -1.92
C LYS A 55 17.80 -20.41 -0.44
N CYS A 56 16.88 -19.67 0.14
CA CYS A 56 16.56 -19.71 1.56
C CYS A 56 15.69 -20.92 1.91
N GLU A 57 15.86 -21.43 3.13
CA GLU A 57 15.08 -22.57 3.62
C GLU A 57 13.70 -22.14 4.11
N ASP A 58 13.57 -20.90 4.60
CA ASP A 58 12.30 -20.31 5.01
C ASP A 58 11.68 -19.47 3.86
N PRO A 59 10.44 -19.76 3.40
CA PRO A 59 9.80 -19.02 2.33
C PRO A 59 9.45 -17.56 2.69
N LYS A 60 9.48 -17.19 3.97
CA LYS A 60 9.32 -15.80 4.43
C LYS A 60 10.57 -14.94 4.21
N LEU A 61 11.67 -15.56 3.77
CA LEU A 61 12.99 -14.97 3.62
C LEU A 61 13.28 -14.75 2.13
N HIS A 62 13.00 -13.56 1.62
CA HIS A 62 13.09 -13.30 0.18
C HIS A 62 14.28 -12.40 -0.23
N GLU A 63 15.12 -12.00 0.73
CA GLU A 63 16.28 -11.16 0.47
C GLU A 63 17.48 -11.94 -0.12
N GLN A 64 18.34 -11.22 -0.84
CA GLN A 64 19.44 -11.74 -1.67
C GLN A 64 20.51 -12.58 -0.93
N LYS A 65 20.53 -12.54 0.42
CA LYS A 65 21.46 -13.30 1.27
C LYS A 65 20.79 -14.13 2.37
N CYS A 66 19.50 -14.41 2.24
CA CYS A 66 18.73 -15.06 3.32
C CYS A 66 18.89 -14.33 4.66
N GLU A 67 18.88 -13.01 4.56
CA GLU A 67 18.76 -12.11 5.69
C GLU A 67 17.27 -12.00 5.97
N ASN A 68 16.89 -11.99 7.26
CA ASN A 68 15.52 -11.60 7.62
C ASN A 68 15.26 -10.27 6.95
N GLU A 69 14.08 -10.04 6.38
CA GLU A 69 13.65 -8.71 5.90
C GLU A 69 14.16 -7.64 6.87
N THR A 70 15.30 -7.09 6.49
CA THR A 70 16.12 -6.12 7.18
C THR A 70 16.67 -5.25 6.04
N SER A 71 15.77 -4.84 5.14
CA SER A 71 15.62 -3.40 4.98
C SER A 71 15.36 -2.81 6.37
N GLN A 72 16.48 -2.52 7.02
CA GLN A 72 16.66 -1.91 8.31
C GLN A 72 16.55 -2.80 9.56
N THR A 73 17.62 -2.79 10.36
CA THR A 73 17.67 -3.05 11.82
C THR A 73 16.80 -2.05 12.61
N THR A 74 15.67 -1.65 12.04
CA THR A 74 14.74 -0.61 12.47
C THR A 74 13.34 -1.20 12.69
N LEU A 75 12.96 -2.29 12.01
CA LEU A 75 11.60 -2.84 12.11
C LEU A 75 11.32 -3.63 13.41
N GLY A 76 12.32 -4.25 14.02
CA GLY A 76 12.13 -5.05 15.25
C GLY A 76 11.81 -4.21 16.51
N VAL A 77 12.37 -3.01 16.62
CA VAL A 77 12.13 -2.08 17.74
C VAL A 77 10.78 -1.39 17.57
N CYS A 78 10.47 -0.95 16.34
CA CYS A 78 9.19 -0.34 16.00
C CYS A 78 8.03 -1.32 16.30
N VAL A 79 8.04 -2.52 15.70
CA VAL A 79 6.94 -3.49 15.87
C VAL A 79 6.76 -3.90 17.34
N LYS A 80 7.86 -4.05 18.10
CA LYS A 80 7.79 -4.39 19.53
C LYS A 80 7.15 -3.29 20.39
N HIS A 81 7.43 -2.02 20.09
CA HIS A 81 6.89 -0.89 20.86
C HIS A 81 5.54 -0.39 20.34
N LYS A 82 5.15 -0.78 19.12
CA LYS A 82 3.87 -0.45 18.48
C LYS A 82 2.67 -0.61 19.42
N GLU A 83 2.49 -1.80 20.00
CA GLU A 83 1.33 -2.12 20.84
C GLU A 83 1.25 -1.22 22.08
N CYS A 84 2.40 -0.95 22.70
CA CYS A 84 2.46 -0.09 23.87
C CYS A 84 2.25 1.39 23.52
N VAL A 85 2.73 1.84 22.36
CA VAL A 85 2.48 3.20 21.85
C VAL A 85 1.01 3.38 21.54
N GLN A 86 0.39 2.42 20.84
CA GLN A 86 -1.04 2.47 20.51
C GLN A 86 -1.91 2.55 21.76
N CYS A 87 -1.62 1.74 22.76
CA CYS A 87 -2.40 1.75 23.98
C CYS A 87 -2.19 3.03 24.80
N ARG A 88 -0.95 3.50 25.01
CA ARG A 88 -0.72 4.70 25.85
C ARG A 88 -1.06 6.01 25.16
N ALA A 89 -0.95 6.08 23.83
CA ALA A 89 -1.22 7.30 23.06
C ALA A 89 -2.68 7.40 22.62
N PHE A 90 -3.24 6.32 22.06
CA PHE A 90 -4.56 6.32 21.43
C PHE A 90 -5.61 5.55 22.24
N HIS A 91 -5.23 4.90 23.34
CA HIS A 91 -6.10 3.99 24.11
C HIS A 91 -6.71 2.90 23.22
N LYS A 92 -5.94 2.39 22.24
CA LYS A 92 -6.34 1.36 21.27
C LYS A 92 -5.36 0.19 21.25
N GLY A 93 -5.76 -0.92 20.62
CA GLY A 93 -4.93 -2.11 20.39
C GLY A 93 -5.21 -3.29 21.34
N GLU A 94 -4.52 -4.41 21.10
CA GLU A 94 -4.77 -5.69 21.78
C GLU A 94 -4.34 -5.70 23.26
N LYS A 95 -3.42 -4.80 23.67
CA LYS A 95 -2.87 -4.71 25.03
C LYS A 95 -3.55 -3.65 25.92
N GLN A 96 -4.82 -3.34 25.68
CA GLN A 96 -5.57 -2.41 26.53
C GLN A 96 -5.61 -2.88 28.00
N GLU A 97 -5.86 -4.17 28.25
CA GLU A 97 -5.88 -4.73 29.60
C GLU A 97 -4.44 -4.94 30.13
N GLY A 98 -4.00 -4.09 31.05
CA GLY A 98 -2.65 -4.18 31.67
C GLY A 98 -1.58 -3.29 31.02
N CYS A 99 -1.98 -2.40 30.12
CA CYS A 99 -1.14 -1.43 29.42
C CYS A 99 -0.16 -0.68 30.33
N ASP A 100 -0.65 -0.10 31.43
CA ASP A 100 0.21 0.67 32.35
C ASP A 100 1.27 -0.17 33.05
N THR A 101 1.00 -1.46 33.27
CA THR A 101 1.95 -2.36 33.96
C THR A 101 3.00 -2.91 33.01
N GLN A 102 2.63 -3.24 31.76
CA GLN A 102 3.54 -3.86 30.79
C GLN A 102 4.36 -2.81 30.03
N CYS A 103 3.83 -1.60 29.88
CA CYS A 103 4.43 -0.52 29.08
C CYS A 103 5.01 0.61 29.95
N ALA A 104 5.23 0.36 31.25
CA ALA A 104 5.85 1.33 32.18
C ALA A 104 7.33 1.63 31.90
N HIS A 105 8.00 0.77 31.12
CA HIS A 105 9.45 0.78 30.93
C HIS A 105 9.99 1.89 30.01
N PHE A 106 9.11 2.67 29.38
CA PHE A 106 9.52 3.76 28.50
C PHE A 106 8.63 5.00 28.69
N LYS A 107 9.21 6.17 28.41
CA LYS A 107 8.55 7.47 28.56
C LYS A 107 7.96 7.91 27.23
N LEU A 108 6.64 8.04 27.18
CA LEU A 108 5.89 8.50 26.00
C LEU A 108 5.70 10.03 26.05
N THR A 109 5.93 10.70 24.93
CA THR A 109 5.63 12.12 24.72
C THR A 109 4.76 12.26 23.48
N ILE A 110 3.63 12.96 23.59
CA ILE A 110 2.74 13.21 22.46
C ILE A 110 3.15 14.57 21.84
N VAL A 111 3.37 14.60 20.54
CA VAL A 111 3.66 15.81 19.76
C VAL A 111 2.48 16.14 18.85
N ASP A 112 2.28 17.41 18.54
CA ASP A 112 1.08 17.82 17.79
C ASP A 112 1.23 17.59 16.28
N SER A 113 2.46 17.63 15.76
CA SER A 113 2.74 17.45 14.33
C SER A 113 3.97 16.58 14.06
N ARG A 114 4.09 16.07 12.83
CA ARG A 114 5.25 15.27 12.38
C ARG A 114 6.56 16.08 12.38
N ASP A 115 6.47 17.39 12.16
CA ASP A 115 7.64 18.28 12.12
C ASP A 115 8.31 18.48 13.48
N GLU A 116 7.57 18.22 14.57
CA GLU A 116 8.06 18.27 15.95
C GLU A 116 8.80 16.98 16.37
N LEU A 117 8.80 15.95 15.52
CA LEU A 117 9.54 14.73 15.79
C LEU A 117 11.05 14.97 15.75
N PRO A 118 11.82 14.42 16.70
CA PRO A 118 13.28 14.50 16.68
C PRO A 118 13.84 13.93 15.37
N GLN A 119 14.59 14.74 14.62
CA GLN A 119 15.18 14.31 13.35
C GLN A 119 16.54 13.65 13.57
N SER A 120 16.87 12.67 12.70
CA SER A 120 18.16 11.97 12.68
C SER A 120 19.29 12.92 12.26
N GLY A 121 19.82 13.69 13.22
CA GLY A 121 20.88 14.67 13.00
C GLY A 121 21.27 15.51 14.23
N GLN A 122 20.54 15.38 15.35
CA GLN A 122 20.86 16.09 16.60
C GLN A 122 22.03 15.40 17.34
N LYS A 123 23.14 16.13 17.50
CA LYS A 123 24.49 15.70 17.91
C LYS A 123 24.68 14.92 19.23
N ASP A 124 23.63 14.58 19.98
CA ASP A 124 23.75 13.96 21.31
C ASP A 124 22.83 12.74 21.56
N THR A 125 22.20 12.16 20.53
CA THR A 125 21.31 10.99 20.71
C THR A 125 21.69 9.82 19.80
N LEU A 126 21.99 8.68 20.43
CA LEU A 126 22.74 7.57 19.83
C LEU A 126 21.94 6.75 18.80
N THR A 127 20.61 6.84 18.73
CA THR A 127 19.80 6.19 17.67
C THR A 127 18.41 6.80 17.67
N VAL A 128 18.19 7.87 16.91
CA VAL A 128 16.84 8.42 16.65
C VAL A 128 16.32 7.80 15.36
N LYS A 129 15.29 6.94 15.45
CA LYS A 129 14.67 6.30 14.28
C LYS A 129 13.19 6.62 14.23
N GLU A 130 12.72 7.10 13.06
CA GLU A 130 11.32 7.31 12.75
C GLU A 130 10.68 5.98 12.34
N CYS A 131 9.59 5.62 13.02
CA CYS A 131 8.77 4.45 12.80
C CYS A 131 7.41 4.90 12.23
N THR A 132 6.92 4.16 11.24
CA THR A 132 5.62 4.43 10.60
C THR A 132 4.80 3.15 10.61
N GLU A 133 3.67 3.18 11.31
CA GLU A 133 2.84 2.00 11.53
C GLU A 133 1.36 2.32 11.26
N LYS A 134 0.57 1.28 10.98
CA LYS A 134 -0.88 1.38 10.85
C LYS A 134 -1.61 1.00 12.13
N ASP A 135 -2.65 1.78 12.45
CA ASP A 135 -3.59 1.52 13.54
C ASP A 135 -4.69 0.51 13.15
N VAL A 136 -5.53 0.12 14.11
CA VAL A 136 -6.70 -0.76 13.92
C VAL A 136 -7.70 -0.22 12.91
N ASP A 137 -7.76 1.10 12.74
CA ASP A 137 -8.64 1.80 11.79
C ASP A 137 -7.97 2.03 10.41
N ASP A 138 -6.89 1.31 10.11
CA ASP A 138 -6.11 1.44 8.86
C ASP A 138 -5.47 2.84 8.64
N CYS A 139 -5.44 3.68 9.67
CA CYS A 139 -4.79 4.99 9.67
C CYS A 139 -3.29 4.89 9.95
N TRP A 140 -2.49 5.75 9.35
CA TRP A 140 -1.05 5.80 9.59
C TRP A 140 -0.73 6.66 10.80
N PHE A 141 0.08 6.15 11.72
CA PHE A 141 0.64 6.93 12.82
C PHE A 141 2.17 6.87 12.82
N TYR A 142 2.77 7.99 13.19
CA TYR A 142 4.21 8.19 13.16
C TYR A 142 4.72 8.35 14.58
N TYR A 143 5.84 7.70 14.88
CA TYR A 143 6.50 7.85 16.16
C TYR A 143 8.01 7.68 16.01
N THR A 144 8.79 8.26 16.91
CA THR A 144 10.23 8.07 16.97
C THR A 144 10.62 7.40 18.27
N TYR A 145 11.70 6.65 18.23
CA TYR A 145 12.30 5.99 19.38
C TYR A 145 13.73 6.53 19.56
N SER A 146 14.07 6.94 20.78
CA SER A 146 15.42 7.37 21.16
C SER A 146 15.83 6.75 22.50
N ILE A 147 17.12 6.41 22.62
CA ILE A 147 17.72 5.92 23.86
C ILE A 147 18.64 7.01 24.38
N ASN A 148 18.44 7.44 25.62
CA ASN A 148 19.29 8.42 26.27
C ASN A 148 20.55 7.75 26.84
N SER A 149 21.58 8.52 27.21
CA SER A 149 22.84 8.02 27.78
C SER A 149 22.66 7.15 29.04
N SER A 150 21.55 7.30 29.74
CA SER A 150 21.16 6.50 30.92
C SER A 150 20.43 5.20 30.58
N SER A 151 20.39 4.78 29.30
CA SER A 151 19.61 3.62 28.81
C SER A 151 18.09 3.74 29.00
N GLU A 152 17.58 4.94 29.26
CA GLU A 152 16.14 5.21 29.29
C GLU A 152 15.60 5.38 27.86
N VAL A 153 14.44 4.78 27.61
CA VAL A 153 13.76 4.82 26.32
C VAL A 153 12.76 5.97 26.30
N HIS A 154 12.94 6.88 25.34
CA HIS A 154 12.03 7.98 25.05
C HIS A 154 11.34 7.74 23.71
N VAL A 155 10.01 7.84 23.70
CA VAL A 155 9.19 7.68 22.50
C VAL A 155 8.38 8.94 22.26
N HIS A 156 8.47 9.51 21.07
CA HIS A 156 7.64 10.63 20.64
C HIS A 156 6.62 10.12 19.63
N VAL A 157 5.33 10.39 19.83
CA VAL A 157 4.25 9.94 18.94
C VAL A 157 3.39 11.13 18.52
N VAL A 158 2.98 11.16 17.26
CA VAL A 158 2.08 12.21 16.75
C VAL A 158 0.67 12.01 17.30
N ARG A 159 0.04 13.09 17.76
CA ARG A 159 -1.28 13.11 18.40
C ARG A 159 -2.38 12.55 17.52
N GLU A 160 -2.42 12.96 16.26
CA GLU A 160 -3.49 12.60 15.32
C GLU A 160 -2.95 11.68 14.22
N PRO A 161 -3.49 10.46 14.07
CA PRO A 161 -3.16 9.58 12.96
C PRO A 161 -3.65 10.15 11.62
N GLU A 162 -2.84 9.98 10.58
CA GLU A 162 -3.21 10.32 9.21
C GLU A 162 -4.09 9.22 8.61
N CYS A 163 -5.40 9.42 8.68
CA CYS A 163 -6.38 8.58 8.01
C CYS A 163 -6.65 9.13 6.59
N LEU A 164 -6.51 8.29 5.57
CA LEU A 164 -7.05 8.61 4.25
C LEU A 164 -8.58 8.59 4.36
N SER A 165 -9.17 9.76 4.53
CA SER A 165 -10.62 9.92 4.36
C SER A 165 -10.91 9.63 2.89
N GLY A 166 -11.65 8.56 2.62
CA GLY A 166 -12.13 8.27 1.27
C GLY A 166 -12.82 9.51 0.69
N PRO A 167 -12.84 9.68 -0.64
CA PRO A 167 -13.51 10.82 -1.25
C PRO A 167 -14.94 10.91 -0.74
N ASP A 168 -15.37 12.09 -0.31
CA ASP A 168 -16.74 12.31 0.17
C ASP A 168 -17.72 11.92 -0.94
N ILE A 169 -18.52 10.88 -0.68
CA ILE A 169 -19.44 10.27 -1.66
C ILE A 169 -20.70 11.12 -1.82
N VAL A 170 -21.03 11.96 -0.83
CA VAL A 170 -22.23 12.79 -0.79
C VAL A 170 -22.39 13.70 -2.02
N PRO A 171 -21.39 14.49 -2.46
CA PRO A 171 -21.51 15.35 -3.64
C PRO A 171 -21.72 14.54 -4.94
N ILE A 172 -21.11 13.36 -5.05
CA ILE A 172 -21.25 12.49 -6.23
C ILE A 172 -22.71 12.00 -6.32
N VAL A 173 -23.25 11.49 -5.21
CA VAL A 173 -24.63 10.99 -5.17
C VAL A 173 -25.63 12.12 -5.41
N ALA A 174 -25.45 13.28 -4.78
CA ALA A 174 -26.31 14.44 -4.97
C ALA A 174 -26.34 14.91 -6.43
N GLY A 175 -25.17 14.93 -7.09
CA GLY A 175 -25.05 15.30 -8.50
C GLY A 175 -25.81 14.36 -9.44
N VAL A 176 -25.67 13.05 -9.24
CA VAL A 176 -26.35 12.04 -10.08
C VAL A 176 -27.87 12.11 -9.92
N VAL A 177 -28.37 12.23 -8.68
CA VAL A 177 -29.81 12.33 -8.42
C VAL A 177 -30.40 13.59 -9.06
N ALA A 178 -29.73 14.74 -8.91
CA ALA A 178 -30.18 15.99 -9.52
C ALA A 178 -30.26 15.89 -11.06
N ALA A 179 -29.27 15.25 -11.69
CA ALA A 179 -29.25 15.06 -13.14
C ALA A 179 -30.42 14.19 -13.63
N ILE A 180 -30.70 13.07 -12.95
CA ILE A 180 -31.81 12.16 -13.31
C ILE A 180 -33.16 12.89 -13.20
N VAL A 181 -33.37 13.66 -12.13
CA VAL A 181 -34.61 14.42 -11.92
C VAL A 181 -34.80 15.48 -13.02
N LEU A 182 -33.73 16.20 -13.38
CA LEU A 182 -33.78 17.21 -14.44
C LEU A 182 -34.08 16.61 -15.82
N ILE A 183 -33.45 15.48 -16.15
CA ILE A 183 -33.71 14.76 -17.41
C ILE A 183 -35.16 14.25 -17.44
N GLY A 184 -35.65 13.69 -16.33
CA GLY A 184 -37.04 13.26 -16.21
C GLY A 184 -38.04 14.40 -16.42
N LEU A 185 -37.81 15.55 -15.79
CA LEU A 185 -38.62 16.75 -15.97
C LEU A 185 -38.61 17.24 -17.43
N ALA A 186 -37.44 17.27 -18.07
CA ALA A 186 -37.31 17.67 -19.47
C ALA A 186 -38.09 16.73 -20.40
N LEU A 187 -37.99 15.42 -20.20
CA LEU A 187 -38.74 14.43 -20.98
C LEU A 187 -40.25 14.55 -20.77
N LEU A 188 -40.71 14.79 -19.53
CA LEU A 188 -42.12 15.02 -19.24
C LEU A 188 -42.65 16.31 -19.89
N LEU A 189 -41.87 17.39 -19.90
CA LEU A 189 -42.22 18.64 -20.58
C LEU A 189 -42.30 18.46 -22.09
N ILE A 190 -41.32 17.77 -22.69
CA ILE A 190 -41.32 17.45 -24.12
C ILE A 190 -42.52 16.59 -24.48
N TRP A 191 -42.79 15.54 -23.72
CA TRP A 191 -43.94 14.66 -23.94
C TRP A 191 -45.26 15.43 -23.83
N LYS A 192 -45.39 16.29 -22.81
CA LYS A 192 -46.56 17.16 -22.64
C LYS A 192 -46.75 18.12 -23.82
N LEU A 193 -45.67 18.74 -24.32
CA LEU A 193 -45.73 19.61 -25.50
C LEU A 193 -46.14 18.84 -26.76
N LEU A 194 -45.56 17.67 -26.99
CA LEU A 194 -45.91 16.80 -28.12
C LEU A 194 -47.37 16.35 -28.07
N MET A 195 -47.85 15.96 -26.89
CA MET A 195 -49.24 15.56 -26.69
C MET A 195 -50.19 16.73 -26.98
N ILE A 196 -49.93 17.93 -26.44
CA ILE A 196 -50.74 19.12 -26.69
C ILE A 196 -50.79 19.48 -28.19
N ILE A 197 -49.66 19.37 -28.89
CA ILE A 197 -49.61 19.64 -30.33
C ILE A 197 -50.43 18.61 -31.11
N HIS A 198 -50.32 17.33 -30.76
CA HIS A 198 -51.08 16.27 -31.42
C HIS A 198 -52.58 16.44 -31.19
N ASP A 199 -52.98 16.71 -29.96
CA ASP A 199 -54.37 16.97 -29.57
C ASP A 199 -54.95 18.19 -30.31
N ARG A 200 -54.20 19.30 -30.39
CA ARG A 200 -54.62 20.47 -31.18
C ARG A 200 -54.73 20.18 -32.68
N ARG A 201 -53.85 19.35 -33.24
CA ARG A 201 -53.92 18.93 -34.66
C ARG A 201 -55.16 18.08 -34.94
N GLU A 202 -55.43 17.09 -34.08
CA GLU A 202 -56.61 16.24 -34.16
C GLU A 202 -57.89 17.08 -34.03
N PHE A 203 -57.94 17.99 -33.06
CA PHE A 203 -59.08 18.89 -32.87
C PHE A 203 -59.37 19.76 -34.11
N ALA A 204 -58.33 20.37 -34.70
CA ALA A 204 -58.49 21.19 -35.90
C ALA A 204 -58.96 20.38 -37.12
N LYS A 205 -58.54 19.12 -37.23
CA LYS A 205 -59.01 18.19 -38.26
C LYS A 205 -60.49 17.86 -38.07
N PHE A 206 -60.88 17.59 -36.83
CA PHE A 206 -62.27 17.28 -36.48
C PHE A 206 -63.24 18.44 -36.77
N GLU A 207 -62.88 19.69 -36.44
CA GLU A 207 -63.72 20.86 -36.79
C GLU A 207 -63.90 21.02 -38.30
N LYS A 208 -62.85 20.79 -39.08
CA LYS A 208 -62.92 20.86 -40.55
C LYS A 208 -63.84 19.78 -41.13
N GLU A 209 -63.81 18.57 -40.58
CA GLU A 209 -64.73 17.48 -40.98
C GLU A 209 -66.19 17.82 -40.61
N LYS A 210 -66.42 18.43 -39.43
CA LYS A 210 -67.75 18.90 -39.00
C LYS A 210 -68.37 19.95 -39.93
N MET A 211 -67.56 20.93 -40.39
CA MET A 211 -68.03 22.00 -41.29
C MET A 211 -68.36 21.50 -42.70
N ASN A 212 -67.82 20.36 -43.12
CA ASN A 212 -68.02 19.77 -44.45
C ASN A 212 -69.13 18.72 -44.49
N ALA A 213 -69.74 18.37 -43.36
CA ALA A 213 -70.86 17.44 -43.33
C ALA A 213 -72.13 18.11 -43.89
N LYS A 214 -72.52 17.71 -45.11
CA LYS A 214 -73.85 18.00 -45.66
C LYS A 214 -74.86 17.00 -45.08
N TRP A 215 -75.97 17.52 -44.56
CA TRP A 215 -77.11 16.71 -44.13
C TRP A 215 -78.14 16.73 -45.27
N ASP A 216 -78.37 15.59 -45.90
CA ASP A 216 -79.55 15.41 -46.76
C ASP A 216 -80.77 15.17 -45.85
N ALA A 217 -81.83 15.93 -46.08
CA ALA A 217 -83.08 15.94 -45.30
C ALA A 217 -84.10 14.91 -45.81
#